data_AF-A0A352MVR2-F1
#
_entry.id   AF-A0A352MVR2-F1
#
_cell.length_a   1.000
_cell.length_b   1.000
_cell.length_c   1.000
_cell.angle_alpha   90.00
_cell.angle_beta   90.00
_cell.angle_gamma   90.00
#
_symmetry.space_group_name_H-M   'P 1'
#
loop_
_entity.id
_entity.type
_entity.pdbx_description
1 polymer ?
#
loop_
_entity_poly.entity_id
_entity_poly.type
_entity_poly.pdbx_seq_one_letter_code
_entity_poly.pdbx_strand_id
1 'polypeptide(L)'
;MGGSNTIFLLNMILVILVLAIVILGGAVILIILKRKKQEQENTYNEEEQKNKKSEGSKVQGRESIHKFMEFDEVIDNMIVRKNRTQYIMVIQCKGINYDLLSEAEKEAVENGFTQFLNTLRFPIQLYVQTRSLNLHDIIEQYREKVNNVQIEINRTRCKNKESKTCWK
;
A
#
# COMPACT_ATOMS: atom_id res chain seq x y z
N MET A 1 -52.94 -68.81 3.43
CA MET A 1 -53.14 -67.58 2.62
C MET A 1 -52.75 -66.39 3.49
N GLY A 2 -51.70 -65.64 3.13
CA GLY A 2 -51.22 -64.52 3.96
C GLY A 2 -50.00 -63.75 3.41
N GLY A 3 -49.25 -64.33 2.46
CA GLY A 3 -48.02 -63.72 1.94
C GLY A 3 -48.20 -62.59 0.92
N SER A 4 -49.36 -62.47 0.26
CA SER A 4 -49.59 -61.37 -0.68
C SER A 4 -49.68 -60.02 0.03
N ASN A 5 -50.40 -59.97 1.15
CA ASN A 5 -50.64 -58.73 1.88
C ASN A 5 -49.37 -58.19 2.55
N THR A 6 -48.46 -59.08 2.99
CA THR A 6 -47.18 -58.67 3.58
C THR A 6 -46.22 -58.10 2.54
N ILE A 7 -46.23 -58.62 1.30
CA ILE A 7 -45.42 -58.10 0.18
C ILE A 7 -45.93 -56.71 -0.26
N PHE A 8 -47.25 -56.53 -0.37
CA PHE A 8 -47.83 -55.22 -0.68
C PHE A 8 -47.55 -54.17 0.42
N LEU A 9 -47.59 -54.56 1.69
CA LEU A 9 -47.22 -53.71 2.82
C LEU A 9 -45.73 -53.32 2.79
N LEU A 10 -44.84 -54.26 2.52
CA LEU A 10 -43.39 -54.00 2.39
C LEU A 10 -43.09 -53.02 1.24
N ASN A 11 -43.77 -53.15 0.10
CA ASN A 11 -43.55 -52.27 -1.04
C ASN A 11 -44.05 -50.84 -0.78
N MET A 12 -45.19 -50.69 -0.09
CA MET A 12 -45.69 -49.37 0.33
C MET A 12 -44.74 -48.68 1.33
N ILE A 13 -44.16 -49.43 2.27
CA ILE A 13 -43.18 -48.89 3.22
C ILE A 13 -41.91 -48.43 2.49
N LEU A 14 -41.45 -49.17 1.49
CA LEU A 14 -40.24 -48.82 0.71
C LEU A 14 -40.42 -47.51 -0.06
N VAL A 15 -41.59 -47.30 -0.68
CA VAL A 15 -41.90 -46.05 -1.41
C VAL A 15 -41.92 -44.83 -0.47
N ILE A 16 -42.48 -44.98 0.73
CA ILE A 16 -42.52 -43.90 1.73
C ILE A 16 -41.10 -43.55 2.21
N LEU A 17 -40.24 -44.55 2.37
CA LEU A 17 -38.85 -44.37 2.81
C LEU A 17 -38.02 -43.62 1.75
N VAL A 18 -38.21 -43.94 0.47
CA VAL A 18 -37.55 -43.23 -0.64
C VAL A 18 -38.00 -41.77 -0.72
N LEU A 19 -39.30 -41.49 -0.58
CA LEU A 19 -39.81 -40.12 -0.58
C LEU A 19 -39.28 -39.31 0.61
N ALA A 20 -39.15 -39.91 1.79
CA ALA A 20 -38.56 -39.25 2.96
C ALA A 20 -37.09 -38.86 2.74
N ILE A 21 -36.30 -39.70 2.07
CA ILE A 21 -34.89 -39.42 1.75
C ILE A 21 -34.79 -38.26 0.75
N VAL A 22 -35.66 -38.21 -0.27
CA VAL A 22 -35.66 -37.12 -1.26
C VAL A 22 -36.03 -35.78 -0.62
N ILE A 23 -37.00 -35.77 0.30
CA ILE A 23 -37.42 -34.55 1.02
C ILE A 23 -36.30 -34.06 1.94
N LEU A 24 -35.63 -34.96 2.66
CA LEU A 24 -34.48 -34.62 3.51
C LEU A 24 -33.30 -34.11 2.68
N GLY A 25 -32.99 -34.74 1.55
CA GLY A 25 -31.95 -34.29 0.63
C GLY A 25 -32.23 -32.89 0.07
N GLY A 26 -33.46 -32.64 -0.37
CA GLY A 26 -33.90 -31.32 -0.84
C GLY A 26 -33.80 -30.25 0.25
N ALA A 27 -34.18 -30.56 1.48
CA ALA A 27 -34.08 -29.63 2.61
C ALA A 27 -32.61 -29.28 2.93
N VAL A 28 -31.70 -30.26 2.91
CA VAL A 28 -30.27 -30.02 3.15
C VAL A 28 -29.66 -29.15 2.05
N ILE A 29 -30.01 -29.38 0.79
CA ILE A 29 -29.56 -28.57 -0.35
C ILE A 29 -30.04 -27.11 -0.22
N LEU A 30 -31.30 -26.89 0.17
CA LEU A 30 -31.85 -25.55 0.40
C LEU A 30 -31.17 -24.81 1.56
N ILE A 31 -30.80 -25.53 2.63
CA ILE A 31 -30.07 -24.95 3.78
C ILE A 31 -28.66 -24.52 3.37
N ILE A 32 -27.94 -25.31 2.57
CA ILE A 32 -26.59 -24.96 2.09
C ILE A 32 -26.63 -23.72 1.19
N LEU A 33 -27.63 -23.63 0.29
CA LEU A 33 -27.79 -22.46 -0.59
C LEU A 33 -28.12 -21.19 0.20
N LYS A 34 -28.95 -21.29 1.26
CA LYS A 34 -29.20 -20.15 2.16
C LYS A 34 -27.98 -19.74 2.97
N ARG A 35 -27.17 -20.70 3.45
CA ARG A 35 -25.95 -20.41 4.22
C ARG A 35 -24.92 -19.62 3.40
N LYS A 36 -24.73 -19.94 2.12
CA LYS A 36 -23.84 -19.14 1.23
C LYS A 36 -24.25 -17.68 1.11
N LYS A 37 -25.56 -17.40 1.14
CA LYS A 37 -26.08 -16.03 1.04
C LYS A 37 -25.90 -15.23 2.34
N GLN A 38 -26.01 -15.90 3.49
CA GLN A 38 -25.87 -15.30 4.82
C GLN A 38 -24.41 -15.02 5.22
N GLU A 39 -23.46 -15.86 4.78
CA GLU A 39 -22.02 -15.67 4.99
C GLU A 39 -21.50 -14.43 4.27
N GLN A 40 -22.07 -14.12 3.10
CA GLN A 40 -21.76 -12.92 2.33
C GLN A 40 -22.35 -11.64 2.96
N GLU A 41 -23.47 -11.73 3.68
CA GLU A 41 -24.14 -10.58 4.32
C GLU A 41 -23.53 -10.25 5.70
N ASN A 42 -23.05 -11.26 6.45
CA ASN A 42 -22.46 -11.04 7.78
C ASN A 42 -21.05 -10.42 7.74
N THR A 43 -20.21 -10.78 6.76
CA THR A 43 -18.89 -10.13 6.57
C THR A 43 -19.04 -8.65 6.22
N TYR A 44 -20.09 -8.26 5.48
CA TYR A 44 -20.38 -6.87 5.15
C TYR A 44 -20.79 -6.02 6.36
N ASN A 45 -21.48 -6.62 7.34
CA ASN A 45 -22.02 -5.89 8.50
C ASN A 45 -21.02 -5.76 9.67
N GLU A 46 -20.05 -6.67 9.81
CA GLU A 46 -19.00 -6.56 10.84
C GLU A 46 -17.96 -5.46 10.55
N GLU A 47 -17.71 -5.14 9.28
CA GLU A 47 -16.75 -4.10 8.87
C GLU A 47 -17.30 -2.67 9.08
N GLU A 48 -18.62 -2.47 9.00
CA GLU A 48 -19.25 -1.16 9.19
C GLU A 48 -19.19 -0.65 10.64
N GLN A 49 -19.13 -1.55 11.64
CA GLN A 49 -19.21 -1.14 13.05
C GLN A 49 -17.86 -0.73 13.68
N LYS A 50 -16.71 -1.15 13.11
CA LYS A 50 -15.40 -0.83 13.69
C LYS A 50 -14.86 0.57 13.36
N ASN A 51 -15.41 1.26 12.35
CA ASN A 51 -14.89 2.55 11.86
C ASN A 51 -15.71 3.78 12.30
N LYS A 52 -16.28 3.77 13.51
CA LYS A 52 -16.91 4.95 14.14
C LYS A 52 -16.17 5.37 15.42
N LYS A 53 -14.92 5.82 15.33
CA LYS A 53 -14.34 6.70 16.37
C LYS A 53 -13.11 7.47 15.88
N SER A 54 -13.33 8.64 15.28
CA SER A 54 -12.49 9.85 15.46
C SER A 54 -13.07 11.02 14.66
N GLU A 55 -13.51 12.05 15.38
CA GLU A 55 -13.97 13.33 14.84
C GLU A 55 -12.80 14.21 14.37
N GLY A 56 -13.03 15.04 13.35
CA GLY A 56 -12.23 16.25 13.12
C GLY A 56 -12.19 16.77 11.67
N SER A 57 -13.03 17.77 11.40
CA SER A 57 -12.93 18.79 10.34
C SER A 57 -13.55 18.52 8.95
N LYS A 58 -14.58 19.33 8.68
CA LYS A 58 -15.39 19.44 7.47
C LYS A 58 -14.56 19.76 6.23
N VAL A 59 -14.48 18.84 5.28
CA VAL A 59 -14.27 19.14 3.85
C VAL A 59 -15.28 18.32 3.05
N GLN A 60 -16.19 19.04 2.42
CA GLN A 60 -17.23 18.55 1.52
C GLN A 60 -16.56 17.89 0.29
N GLY A 61 -16.84 16.60 0.05
CA GLY A 61 -16.27 15.84 -1.09
C GLY A 61 -15.34 14.67 -0.74
N ARG A 62 -15.58 13.94 0.36
CA ARG A 62 -14.90 12.67 0.68
C ARG A 62 -15.88 11.50 0.62
N GLU A 63 -16.39 11.17 -0.57
CA GLU A 63 -16.46 9.73 -0.83
C GLU A 63 -15.01 9.24 -0.83
N SER A 64 -14.72 8.27 0.03
CA SER A 64 -13.40 8.08 0.59
C SER A 64 -12.35 7.86 -0.51
N ILE A 65 -11.33 8.71 -0.49
CA ILE A 65 -10.10 8.55 -1.28
C ILE A 65 -9.50 7.14 -1.07
N HIS A 66 -9.82 6.53 0.09
CA HIS A 66 -9.55 5.15 0.47
C HIS A 66 -10.38 4.08 -0.25
N LYS A 67 -11.64 4.36 -0.66
CA LYS A 67 -12.43 3.45 -1.51
C LYS A 67 -11.98 3.51 -2.97
N PHE A 68 -11.39 4.64 -3.40
CA PHE A 68 -10.81 4.78 -4.72
C PHE A 68 -9.41 4.14 -4.84
N MET A 69 -8.63 4.12 -3.76
CA MET A 69 -7.35 3.42 -3.68
C MET A 69 -7.52 2.16 -2.84
N GLU A 70 -7.97 1.05 -3.45
CA GLU A 70 -8.07 -0.27 -2.81
C GLU A 70 -6.69 -0.76 -2.30
N PHE A 71 -6.21 -0.28 -1.17
CA PHE A 71 -5.04 -0.80 -0.48
C PHE A 71 -5.41 -1.31 0.91
N ASP A 72 -4.85 -2.46 1.27
CA ASP A 72 -5.24 -3.21 2.45
C ASP A 72 -4.51 -2.66 3.69
N GLU A 73 -3.19 -2.55 3.59
CA GLU A 73 -2.30 -2.15 4.68
C GLU A 73 -0.97 -1.58 4.15
N VAL A 74 -0.24 -0.88 5.02
CA VAL A 74 1.14 -0.43 4.75
C VAL A 74 2.07 -1.16 5.70
N ILE A 75 2.99 -1.96 5.15
CA ILE A 75 4.01 -2.70 5.89
C ILE A 75 5.36 -2.31 5.33
N ASP A 76 6.33 -1.95 6.18
CA ASP A 76 7.73 -1.68 5.79
C ASP A 76 7.86 -0.76 4.56
N ASN A 77 7.16 0.38 4.59
CA ASN A 77 7.14 1.38 3.51
C ASN A 77 6.60 0.86 2.16
N MET A 78 5.91 -0.26 2.17
CA MET A 78 5.27 -0.89 1.03
C MET A 78 3.75 -0.89 1.22
N ILE A 79 3.04 -0.59 0.14
CA ILE A 79 1.58 -0.62 0.09
C ILE A 79 1.17 -2.03 -0.35
N VAL A 80 0.40 -2.71 0.49
CA VAL A 80 -0.16 -4.02 0.23
C VAL A 80 -1.57 -3.85 -0.34
N ARG A 81 -1.89 -4.56 -1.42
CA ARG A 81 -3.19 -4.49 -2.09
C ARG A 81 -3.72 -5.87 -2.46
N LYS A 82 -5.02 -5.95 -2.71
CA LYS A 82 -5.73 -7.14 -3.21
C LYS A 82 -5.50 -8.37 -2.33
N ASN A 83 -5.83 -8.28 -1.05
CA ASN A 83 -5.67 -9.36 -0.08
C ASN A 83 -4.24 -9.92 -0.04
N ARG A 84 -3.23 -9.05 0.08
CA ARG A 84 -1.80 -9.44 0.17
C ARG A 84 -1.21 -10.13 -1.07
N THR A 85 -1.79 -9.90 -2.25
CA THR A 85 -1.26 -10.46 -3.52
C THR A 85 -0.46 -9.46 -4.34
N GLN A 86 -0.64 -8.16 -4.10
CA GLN A 86 0.06 -7.09 -4.81
C GLN A 86 0.80 -6.17 -3.84
N TYR A 87 2.03 -5.85 -4.22
CA TYR A 87 2.95 -5.05 -3.43
C TYR A 87 3.44 -3.87 -4.26
N ILE A 88 3.30 -2.67 -3.72
CA ILE A 88 3.73 -1.43 -4.38
C ILE A 88 4.68 -0.69 -3.45
N MET A 89 5.86 -0.34 -3.97
CA MET A 89 6.87 0.43 -3.26
C MET A 89 7.23 1.66 -4.10
N VAL A 90 7.45 2.79 -3.43
CA VAL A 90 7.94 4.02 -4.07
C VAL A 90 9.34 4.30 -3.54
N ILE A 91 10.30 4.41 -4.45
CA ILE A 91 11.71 4.68 -4.13
C ILE A 91 12.10 6.01 -4.74
N GLN A 92 12.64 6.92 -3.92
CA GLN A 92 13.24 8.16 -4.39
C GLN A 92 14.75 7.94 -4.61
N CYS A 93 15.18 7.99 -5.87
CA CYS A 93 16.59 7.89 -6.21
C CYS A 93 17.21 9.27 -6.42
N LYS A 94 18.44 9.46 -5.95
CA LYS A 94 19.29 10.61 -6.30
C LYS A 94 20.26 10.18 -7.40
N GLY A 95 20.45 11.04 -8.40
CA GLY A 95 21.50 10.84 -9.39
C GLY A 95 22.87 11.03 -8.75
N ILE A 96 23.83 10.18 -9.12
CA ILE A 96 25.25 10.32 -8.77
C ILE A 96 26.03 10.72 -10.02
N ASN A 97 27.14 11.43 -9.86
CA ASN A 97 28.02 11.75 -10.99
C ASN A 97 28.96 10.57 -11.25
N TYR A 98 28.47 9.62 -12.05
CA TYR A 98 29.18 8.38 -12.32
C TYR A 98 30.56 8.62 -12.97
N ASP A 99 30.68 9.60 -13.87
CA ASP A 99 31.92 9.84 -14.60
C ASP A 99 33.08 10.29 -13.70
N LEU A 100 32.76 11.05 -12.63
CA LEU A 100 33.74 11.55 -11.66
C LEU A 100 34.22 10.49 -10.66
N LEU A 101 33.57 9.33 -10.59
CA LEU A 101 33.95 8.26 -9.68
C LEU A 101 35.25 7.58 -10.14
N SER A 102 36.02 7.09 -9.16
CA SER A 102 37.15 6.20 -9.43
C SER A 102 36.69 4.87 -10.03
N GLU A 103 37.59 4.16 -10.70
CA GLU A 103 37.27 2.88 -11.36
C GLU A 103 36.71 1.84 -10.36
N ALA A 104 37.31 1.75 -9.17
CA ALA A 104 36.83 0.86 -8.12
C ALA A 104 35.42 1.23 -7.61
N GLU A 105 35.10 2.53 -7.53
CA GLU A 105 33.75 2.98 -7.14
C GLU A 105 32.72 2.70 -8.23
N LYS A 106 33.10 2.88 -9.50
CA LYS A 106 32.24 2.55 -10.66
C LYS A 106 31.90 1.06 -10.66
N GLU A 107 32.91 0.20 -10.49
CA GLU A 107 32.73 -1.24 -10.39
C GLU A 107 31.84 -1.62 -9.19
N ALA A 108 32.01 -0.97 -8.04
CA ALA A 108 31.16 -1.19 -6.88
C ALA A 108 29.69 -0.81 -7.15
N VAL A 109 29.44 0.29 -7.86
CA VAL A 109 28.08 0.70 -8.26
C VAL A 109 27.45 -0.32 -9.20
N GLU A 110 28.18 -0.81 -10.19
CA GLU A 110 27.69 -1.81 -11.15
C GLU A 110 27.41 -3.16 -10.50
N ASN A 111 28.32 -3.62 -9.63
CA ASN A 111 28.14 -4.85 -8.87
C ASN A 111 26.94 -4.74 -7.92
N GLY A 112 26.77 -3.61 -7.25
CA GLY A 112 25.61 -3.34 -6.41
C GLY A 112 24.29 -3.36 -7.20
N PHE A 113 24.26 -2.75 -8.40
CA PHE A 113 23.10 -2.76 -9.27
C PHE A 113 22.76 -4.17 -9.76
N THR A 114 23.76 -4.94 -10.19
CA THR A 114 23.60 -6.33 -10.62
C THR A 114 23.08 -7.19 -9.47
N GLN A 115 23.65 -7.03 -8.27
CA GLN A 115 23.20 -7.76 -7.09
C GLN A 115 21.75 -7.43 -6.74
N PHE A 116 21.36 -6.16 -6.82
CA PHE A 116 19.97 -5.73 -6.63
C PHE A 116 19.03 -6.41 -7.63
N LEU A 117 19.35 -6.39 -8.93
CA LEU A 117 18.53 -7.04 -9.95
C LEU A 117 18.39 -8.56 -9.71
N ASN A 118 19.46 -9.21 -9.25
CA ASN A 118 19.45 -10.63 -8.93
C ASN A 118 18.60 -10.99 -7.70
N THR A 119 18.24 -10.01 -6.86
CA THR A 119 17.29 -10.25 -5.74
C THR A 119 15.84 -10.37 -6.19
N LEU A 120 15.52 -9.88 -7.40
CA LEU A 120 14.15 -9.84 -7.94
C LEU A 120 13.77 -11.20 -8.52
N ARG A 121 13.20 -12.07 -7.67
CA ARG A 121 12.82 -13.45 -8.05
C ARG A 121 11.43 -13.60 -8.67
N PHE A 122 10.64 -12.53 -8.69
CA PHE A 122 9.27 -12.52 -9.18
C PHE A 122 9.11 -11.42 -10.24
N PRO A 123 8.14 -11.54 -11.16
CA PRO A 123 7.89 -10.50 -12.15
C PRO A 123 7.52 -9.19 -11.46
N ILE A 124 8.27 -8.14 -11.75
CA ILE A 124 8.01 -6.79 -11.26
C ILE A 124 7.67 -5.84 -12.40
N GLN A 125 6.87 -4.82 -12.12
CA GLN A 125 6.62 -3.70 -13.02
C GLN A 125 7.34 -2.47 -12.47
N LEU A 126 8.27 -1.91 -13.25
CA LEU A 126 8.94 -0.66 -12.91
C LEU A 126 8.19 0.50 -13.56
N TYR A 127 7.86 1.51 -12.76
CA TYR A 127 7.34 2.79 -13.22
C TYR A 127 8.31 3.88 -12.81
N VAL A 128 8.99 4.48 -13.78
CA VAL A 128 10.01 5.52 -13.54
C VAL A 128 9.46 6.86 -13.99
N GLN A 129 9.42 7.81 -13.05
CA GLN A 129 9.06 9.20 -13.33
C GLN A 129 10.22 10.11 -12.95
N THR A 130 10.73 10.88 -13.91
CA THR A 130 11.67 11.98 -13.66
C THR A 130 10.89 13.27 -13.44
N ARG A 131 11.23 14.03 -12.42
CA ARG A 131 10.71 15.40 -12.21
C ARG A 131 11.85 16.39 -12.33
N SER A 132 11.61 17.51 -13.02
CA SER A 132 12.53 18.64 -13.00
C SER A 132 12.56 19.23 -11.59
N LEU A 133 13.74 19.34 -11.00
CA LEU A 133 13.90 20.06 -9.74
C LEU A 133 13.70 21.55 -9.97
N ASN A 134 12.80 22.17 -9.21
CA ASN A 134 12.71 23.63 -9.17
C ASN A 134 13.90 24.14 -8.34
N LEU A 135 14.84 24.82 -9.00
CA LEU A 135 16.04 25.36 -8.37
C LEU A 135 15.86 26.79 -7.84
N HIS A 136 14.70 27.42 -8.05
CA HIS A 136 14.48 28.82 -7.70
C HIS A 136 14.70 29.08 -6.21
N ASP A 137 14.03 28.31 -5.36
CA ASP A 137 14.13 28.44 -3.90
C ASP A 137 15.56 28.17 -3.39
N ILE A 138 16.26 27.22 -4.02
CA ILE A 138 17.66 26.90 -3.69
C ILE A 138 18.58 28.07 -4.04
N ILE A 139 18.36 28.70 -5.20
CA ILE A 139 19.13 29.85 -5.66
C ILE A 139 18.86 31.07 -4.76
N GLU A 140 17.61 31.30 -4.37
CA GLU A 140 17.23 32.41 -3.50
C GLU A 140 17.88 32.28 -2.12
N GLN A 141 17.76 31.11 -1.48
CA GLN A 141 18.44 30.83 -0.22
C GLN A 141 19.96 30.98 -0.32
N TYR A 142 20.56 30.57 -1.46
CA TYR A 142 21.98 30.72 -1.69
C TYR A 142 22.38 32.20 -1.78
N ARG A 143 21.61 33.01 -2.51
CA ARG A 143 21.85 34.47 -2.63
C ARG A 143 21.75 35.16 -1.27
N GLU A 144 20.75 34.81 -0.47
CA GLU A 144 20.58 35.35 0.87
C GLU A 144 21.81 35.05 1.75
N LYS A 145 22.28 33.80 1.75
CA LYS A 145 23.50 33.40 2.46
C LYS A 145 24.73 34.18 2.01
N VAL A 146 24.91 34.37 0.70
CA VAL A 146 26.03 35.15 0.15
C VAL A 146 25.98 36.61 0.61
N ASN A 147 24.78 37.22 0.61
CA ASN A 147 24.62 38.59 1.08
C ASN A 147 24.94 38.74 2.57
N ASN A 148 24.46 37.80 3.39
CA ASN A 148 24.75 37.78 4.83
C ASN A 148 26.26 37.69 5.11
N VAL A 149 26.97 36.81 4.39
CA VAL A 149 28.43 36.69 4.47
C VAL A 149 29.11 38.00 4.05
N GLN A 150 28.64 38.66 2.99
CA GLN A 150 29.20 39.94 2.55
C GLN A 150 29.03 41.05 3.61
N ILE A 151 27.87 41.11 4.26
CA ILE A 151 27.59 42.05 5.35
C ILE A 151 28.55 41.81 6.51
N GLU A 152 28.77 40.55 6.89
CA GLU A 152 29.67 40.17 7.98
C GLU A 152 31.14 40.54 7.68
N ILE A 153 31.61 40.28 6.46
CA ILE A 153 32.95 40.68 6.00
C ILE A 153 33.11 42.21 6.08
N ASN A 154 32.12 42.96 5.60
CA ASN A 154 32.16 44.42 5.63
C ASN A 154 32.20 44.96 7.06
N ARG A 155 31.36 44.42 7.94
CA ARG A 155 31.35 44.78 9.38
C ARG A 155 32.70 44.49 10.03
N THR A 156 33.32 43.36 9.72
CA THR A 156 34.64 42.98 10.24
C THR A 156 35.74 43.92 9.73
N ARG A 157 35.71 44.31 8.45
CA ARG A 157 36.63 45.33 7.91
C ARG A 157 36.48 46.68 8.60
N CYS A 158 35.25 47.13 8.86
CA CYS A 158 35.01 48.40 9.55
C CYS A 158 35.63 48.39 10.96
N LYS A 159 35.37 47.34 11.76
CA LYS A 159 35.98 47.18 13.09
C LYS A 159 37.50 47.15 13.06
N ASN A 160 38.08 46.43 12.09
CA ASN A 160 39.53 46.37 11.92
C ASN A 160 40.13 47.72 11.50
N LYS A 161 39.41 48.51 10.70
CA LYS A 161 39.83 49.85 10.29
C LYS A 161 39.77 50.83 11.46
N GLU A 162 38.68 50.82 12.22
CA GLU A 162 38.49 51.64 13.43
C GLU A 162 39.57 51.35 14.49
N SER A 163 39.86 50.07 14.71
CA SER A 163 40.93 49.65 15.61
C SER A 163 42.27 50.23 15.15
N LYS A 164 42.64 50.10 13.87
CA LYS A 164 43.90 50.66 13.32
C LYS A 164 44.00 52.18 13.42
N THR A 165 42.90 52.92 13.37
CA THR A 165 42.88 54.38 13.59
C THR A 165 43.00 54.76 15.05
N CYS A 166 42.59 53.91 15.99
CA CYS A 166 42.72 54.17 17.43
C CYS A 166 44.14 53.93 17.96
N TRP A 167 44.95 53.12 17.25
CA TRP A 167 46.36 52.86 17.56
C TRP A 167 47.35 53.86 16.92
N LYS A 168 46.87 54.91 16.24
CA LYS A 168 47.69 55.93 15.57
C LYS A 168 47.50 57.29 16.21
#